data_AF-A1RRR6-F1
#
_entry.id   AF-A1RRR6-F1
#
_cell.length_a   1.000
_cell.length_b   1.000
_cell.length_c   1.000
_cell.angle_alpha   90.00
_cell.angle_beta   90.00
_cell.angle_gamma   90.00
#
_symmetry.space_group_name_H-M   'P 1'
#
loop_
_entity.id
_entity.type
_entity.pdbx_description
1 polymer ?
#
loop_
_entity_poly.entity_id
_entity_poly.type
_entity_poly.pdbx_seq_one_letter_code
_entity_poly.pdbx_strand_id
1 'polypeptide(L)' 'MIIKVVQIRDTAIIELSLPPCADVFTFKISSRELEICGKTYVLSEEIGEFKRGLLLLEKTPFFIECDEGNCIAAKAQV' A
#
# COMPACT_ATOMS: atom_id res chain seq x y z
N MET A 1 3.07 13.14 8.62
CA MET A 1 1.98 12.14 8.58
C MET A 1 2.59 10.80 8.95
N ILE A 2 2.03 10.07 9.91
CA ILE A 2 2.59 8.79 10.39
C ILE A 2 1.84 7.66 9.71
N ILE A 3 2.57 6.78 9.02
CA ILE A 3 2.02 5.64 8.29
C ILE A 3 2.21 4.42 9.19
N LYS A 4 1.10 3.80 9.62
CA LYS A 4 1.17 2.56 10.41
C LYS A 4 1.25 1.38 9.47
N VAL A 5 2.24 0.52 9.69
CA VAL A 5 2.43 -0.73 8.95
C VAL A 5 2.30 -1.88 9.95
N VAL A 6 1.44 -2.85 9.65
CA VAL A 6 1.35 -4.11 10.41
C VAL A 6 1.60 -5.25 9.44
N GLN A 7 2.69 -5.99 9.65
CA GLN A 7 3.05 -7.15 8.84
C GLN A 7 2.61 -8.44 9.55
N ILE A 8 1.82 -9.28 8.87
CA ILE A 8 1.38 -10.59 9.35
C ILE A 8 1.79 -11.63 8.29
N ARG A 9 2.91 -12.33 8.50
CA ARG A 9 3.49 -13.27 7.51
C ARG A 9 3.71 -12.60 6.13
N ASP A 10 3.33 -13.25 5.03
CA ASP A 10 3.41 -12.77 3.63
C ASP A 10 2.39 -11.66 3.29
N THR A 11 1.72 -11.11 4.31
CA THR A 11 0.66 -10.11 4.16
C THR A 11 1.00 -8.81 4.89
N ALA A 12 0.83 -7.67 4.22
CA ALA A 12 1.01 -6.35 4.82
C ALA A 12 -0.31 -5.58 4.89
N ILE A 13 -0.51 -4.83 5.97
CA ILE A 13 -1.58 -3.82 6.08
C ILE A 13 -0.93 -2.44 6.04
N ILE A 14 -1.33 -1.62 5.07
CA ILE A 14 -0.80 -0.27 4.84
C ILE A 14 -1.96 0.73 4.98
N GLU A 15 -1.86 1.67 5.90
CA GLU A 15 -2.88 2.70 6.11
C GLU A 15 -2.34 4.10 5.78
N LEU A 16 -3.02 4.80 4.85
CA LEU A 16 -2.64 6.13 4.38
C LEU A 16 -3.83 7.09 4.43
N SER A 17 -3.58 8.29 4.93
CA SER A 17 -4.53 9.41 4.84
C SER A 17 -4.39 10.10 3.48
N LEU A 18 -4.68 9.37 2.41
CA LEU A 18 -4.71 9.85 1.03
C LEU A 18 -6.01 9.39 0.37
N PRO A 19 -6.74 10.25 -0.36
CA PRO A 19 -7.90 9.85 -1.13
C PRO A 19 -7.50 8.91 -2.28
N PRO A 20 -8.32 7.90 -2.63
CA PRO A 20 -8.06 7.03 -3.77
C PRO A 20 -8.04 7.81 -5.10
N CYS A 21 -7.08 7.52 -5.97
CA CYS A 21 -7.03 8.12 -7.31
C CYS A 21 -7.82 7.33 -8.38
N ALA A 22 -8.08 6.04 -8.14
CA ALA A 22 -8.84 5.16 -9.02
C ALA A 22 -9.35 3.94 -8.24
N ASP A 23 -10.27 3.16 -8.83
CA ASP A 23 -10.73 1.89 -8.26
C ASP A 23 -9.71 0.75 -8.47
N VAL A 24 -8.82 0.87 -9.47
CA VAL A 24 -7.68 -0.03 -9.70
C VAL A 24 -6.48 0.82 -10.09
N PHE A 25 -5.32 0.59 -9.45
CA PHE A 25 -4.10 1.32 -9.75
C PHE A 25 -2.84 0.52 -9.40
N THR A 26 -1.72 0.91 -9.99
CA THR A 26 -0.39 0.41 -9.64
C THR A 26 0.31 1.37 -8.70
N PHE A 27 1.19 0.85 -7.85
CA PHE A 27 2.05 1.64 -6.98
C PHE A 27 3.36 0.89 -6.75
N LYS A 28 4.39 1.59 -6.24
CA LYS A 28 5.71 0.99 -5.99
C LYS A 28 6.13 1.18 -4.54
N ILE A 29 6.81 0.17 -4.01
CA ILE A 29 7.44 0.18 -2.69
C ILE A 29 8.94 -0.08 -2.90
N SER A 30 9.79 0.77 -2.36
CA SER A 30 11.24 0.61 -2.38
C SER A 30 11.84 0.99 -1.02
N SER A 31 12.25 0.01 -0.23
CA SER A 31 12.71 0.16 1.17
C SER A 31 11.73 0.96 2.05
N ARG A 32 11.87 2.29 2.05
CA ARG A 32 11.08 3.24 2.84
C ARG A 32 10.27 4.19 1.99
N GLU A 33 10.28 4.04 0.68
CA GLU A 33 9.55 4.90 -0.24
C GLU A 33 8.32 4.18 -0.79
N LEU A 34 7.21 4.89 -0.83
CA LEU A 34 5.96 4.46 -1.42
C LEU A 34 5.56 5.47 -2.49
N GLU A 35 5.58 5.05 -3.75
CA GLU A 35 5.09 5.83 -4.88
C GLU A 35 3.67 5.38 -5.24
N ILE A 36 2.69 6.22 -4.95
CA ILE A 36 1.26 5.91 -5.12
C ILE A 36 0.52 7.14 -5.66
N CYS A 37 -0.36 6.94 -6.65
CA CYS A 37 -1.16 8.02 -7.25
C CYS A 37 -0.32 9.23 -7.71
N GLY A 38 0.90 9.00 -8.21
CA GLY A 38 1.82 10.05 -8.68
C GLY A 38 2.50 10.86 -7.57
N LYS A 39 2.44 10.39 -6.31
CA LYS A 39 3.10 11.01 -5.16
C LYS A 39 4.03 10.01 -4.48
N THR A 40 5.17 10.50 -4.01
CA THR A 40 6.13 9.70 -3.24
C THR A 40 6.02 10.05 -1.76
N TYR A 41 5.94 9.02 -0.92
CA TYR A 41 5.86 9.11 0.52
C TYR A 41 7.03 8.36 1.16
N VAL A 42 7.56 8.90 2.25
CA VAL A 42 8.58 8.23 3.06
C VAL A 42 7.91 7.59 4.28
N LEU A 43 8.08 6.29 4.42
CA LEU A 43 7.58 5.45 5.49
C LEU A 43 8.44 5.61 6.75
N SER A 44 7.81 5.53 7.92
CA SER A 44 8.51 5.61 9.21
C SER A 44 9.38 4.39 9.49
N GLU A 45 9.07 3.26 8.86
CA GLU A 45 9.76 1.99 8.99
C GLU A 45 9.98 1.38 7.60
N GLU A 46 10.94 0.46 7.48
CA GLU A 46 11.08 -0.32 6.27
C GLU A 46 9.94 -1.31 6.13
N ILE A 47 9.37 -1.38 4.94
CA ILE A 47 8.41 -2.42 4.59
C ILE A 47 9.21 -3.59 4.02
N GLY A 48 9.14 -4.73 4.70
CA GLY A 48 9.70 -5.98 4.19
C GLY A 48 8.94 -6.50 2.97
N GLU A 49 9.49 -7.50 2.30
CA GLU A 49 8.82 -8.13 1.17
C GLU A 49 7.51 -8.82 1.60
N PHE A 50 6.46 -8.61 0.81
CA PHE A 50 5.17 -9.28 0.97
C PHE A 50 4.53 -9.46 -0.41
N LYS A 51 3.72 -10.52 -0.55
CA LYS A 51 3.04 -10.82 -1.83
C LYS A 51 1.63 -10.28 -1.88
N ARG A 52 0.96 -10.15 -0.72
CA ARG A 52 -0.44 -9.74 -0.62
C ARG A 52 -0.64 -8.74 0.49
N GLY A 53 -1.75 -8.02 0.47
CA GLY A 53 -2.03 -7.08 1.55
C GLY A 53 -3.39 -6.44 1.49
N LEU A 54 -3.60 -5.57 2.47
CA LEU A 54 -4.71 -4.65 2.52
C LEU A 54 -4.16 -3.22 2.57
N LEU A 55 -4.55 -2.41 1.60
CA LEU A 55 -4.27 -0.98 1.58
C LEU A 55 -5.54 -0.22 1.97
N LEU A 56 -5.44 0.65 2.96
CA LEU A 56 -6.52 1.53 3.41
C LEU A 56 -6.20 2.96 3.00
N LEU A 57 -6.97 3.48 2.04
CA LEU A 57 -6.90 4.88 1.58
C LEU A 57 -8.10 5.64 2.11
N GLU A 58 -7.92 6.48 3.15
CA GLU A 58 -9.02 7.19 3.83
C GLU A 58 -10.19 6.26 4.19
N LYS A 59 -9.87 5.11 4.79
CA LYS A 59 -10.82 4.04 5.15
C LYS A 59 -11.46 3.30 3.97
N THR A 60 -11.07 3.60 2.74
CA THR A 60 -11.45 2.80 1.57
C THR A 60 -10.50 1.61 1.44
N PRO A 61 -11.01 0.36 1.49
CA PRO A 61 -10.17 -0.83 1.42
C PRO A 61 -9.81 -1.23 -0.02
N PHE A 62 -8.56 -1.62 -0.21
CA PHE A 62 -8.00 -2.17 -1.44
C PHE A 62 -7.26 -3.47 -1.15
N PHE A 63 -7.52 -4.52 -1.92
CA PHE A 63 -6.64 -5.68 -1.95
C PHE A 63 -5.41 -5.34 -2.78
N ILE A 64 -4.23 -5.68 -2.25
CA ILE A 64 -2.97 -5.48 -2.95
C ILE A 64 -2.27 -6.80 -3.22
N GLU A 65 -1.70 -6.94 -4.41
CA GLU A 65 -0.69 -7.96 -4.72
C GLU A 65 0.59 -7.26 -5.16
N CYS A 66 1.73 -7.75 -4.68
CA CYS A 66 3.04 -7.17 -4.93
C CYS A 66 4.03 -8.24 -5.38
N ASP A 67 4.90 -7.85 -6.30
CA ASP A 67 6.04 -8.64 -6.75
C ASP A 67 7.25 -7.70 -6.93
N GLU A 68 8.35 -8.01 -6.23
CA GLU A 68 9.58 -7.22 -6.23
C GLU A 68 9.35 -5.71 -6.05
N GLY A 69 8.47 -5.33 -5.12
CA GLY A 69 8.14 -3.92 -4.83
C GLY A 69 7.20 -3.25 -5.84
N ASN A 70 6.80 -3.92 -6.92
CA ASN A 70 5.77 -3.44 -7.84
C ASN A 70 4.42 -4.01 -7.40
N CYS A 71 3.44 -3.14 -7.14
CA CYS A 71 2.18 -3.53 -6.56
C CYS A 71 0.99 -3.10 -7.40
N ILE A 72 -0.06 -3.91 -7.37
CA ILE A 72 -1.38 -3.62 -7.94
C ILE A 72 -2.38 -3.55 -6.78
N ALA A 73 -3.19 -2.51 -6.76
CA ALA A 73 -4.29 -2.33 -5.83
C ALA A 73 -5.63 -2.40 -6.58
N ALA A 74 -6.58 -3.17 -6.04
CA ALA A 74 -7.96 -3.21 -6.51
C ALA A 74 -8.90 -2.93 -5.34
N LYS A 75 -9.82 -1.98 -5.52
CA LYS A 75 -10.79 -1.60 -4.49
C LYS A 75 -11.63 -2.81 -4.11
N ALA A 76 -11.70 -3.09 -2.81
CA ALA A 76 -12.60 -4.12 -2.32
C ALA A 76 -14.03 -3.62 -2.50
N GLN A 77 -14.81 -4.32 -3.32
CA GLN A 77 -16.26 -4.16 -3.33
C GLN A 77 -16.80 -4.98 -2.17
N VAL A 78 -17.31 -4.27 -1.16
CA VAL A 78 -18.00 -4.84 0.01
C VAL A 78 -19.47 -4.52 -0.12
#